data_AF-A0A7S4WH66-F1
#
_entry.id   AF-A0A7S4WH66-F1
#
_cell.length_a   1.000
_cell.length_b   1.000
_cell.length_c   1.000
_cell.angle_alpha   90.00
_cell.angle_beta   90.00
_cell.angle_gamma   90.00
#
_symmetry.space_group_name_H-M   'P 1'
#
loop_
_entity.id
_entity.type
_entity.pdbx_description
1 polymer ?
#
loop_
_entity_poly.entity_id
_entity_poly.type
_entity_poly.pdbx_seq_one_letter_code
_entity_poly.pdbx_strand_id
1 'polypeptide(L)'
;NHRYMESRKLLSDLMKSCRELVQHTVTFTRYEHGRKAKMWRADISRRTCSLLRTVVSVLEYDSKGEHVWQVSELTKSEKQALIMSVGGSNERAPLVLSIFLRTSIASHVENLEEPLDVNK
;
A
#
# COMPACT_ATOMS: atom_id res chain seq x y z
N ASN A 1 -13.28 -22.13 14.26
CA ASN A 1 -13.28 -20.92 15.11
C ASN A 1 -11.93 -20.26 15.29
N HIS A 2 -10.84 -20.98 15.64
CA HIS A 2 -9.52 -20.36 15.86
C HIS A 2 -8.95 -19.63 14.62
N ARG A 3 -8.93 -20.30 13.44
CA ARG A 3 -8.41 -19.72 12.19
C ARG A 3 -9.17 -18.46 11.73
N TYR A 4 -10.49 -18.42 11.89
CA TYR A 4 -11.30 -17.24 11.52
C TYR A 4 -10.95 -16.03 12.39
N MET A 5 -10.84 -16.24 13.71
CA MET A 5 -10.48 -15.17 14.65
C MET A 5 -9.05 -14.66 14.39
N GLU A 6 -8.13 -15.56 14.05
CA GLU A 6 -6.77 -15.23 13.64
C GLU A 6 -6.73 -14.38 12.36
N SER A 7 -7.42 -14.80 11.28
CA SER A 7 -7.49 -14.02 10.04
C SER A 7 -8.12 -12.64 10.25
N ARG A 8 -9.16 -12.53 11.08
CA ARG A 8 -9.78 -11.25 11.43
C ARG A 8 -8.81 -10.33 12.20
N LYS A 9 -8.01 -10.91 13.10
CA LYS A 9 -6.98 -10.18 13.82
C LYS A 9 -5.91 -9.64 12.86
N LEU A 10 -5.41 -10.49 11.96
CA LEU A 10 -4.42 -10.09 10.95
C LEU A 10 -4.91 -8.95 10.06
N LEU A 11 -6.17 -8.99 9.61
CA LEU A 11 -6.76 -7.91 8.83
C LEU A 11 -6.87 -6.60 9.64
N SER A 12 -7.26 -6.70 10.92
CA SER A 12 -7.34 -5.54 11.82
C SER A 12 -5.96 -4.93 12.04
N ASP A 13 -4.94 -5.76 12.25
CA ASP A 13 -3.55 -5.33 12.42
C ASP A 13 -3.02 -4.65 11.14
N LEU A 14 -3.33 -5.19 9.97
CA LEU A 14 -3.00 -4.56 8.68
C LEU A 14 -3.64 -3.17 8.54
N MET A 15 -4.96 -3.06 8.77
CA MET A 15 -5.67 -1.77 8.66
C MET A 15 -5.10 -0.74 9.63
N LYS A 16 -4.78 -1.16 10.87
CA LYS A 16 -4.13 -0.31 11.87
C LYS A 16 -2.77 0.16 11.38
N SER A 17 -1.94 -0.75 10.86
CA SER A 17 -0.59 -0.47 10.36
C SER A 17 -0.62 0.50 9.17
N CYS A 18 -1.55 0.31 8.22
CA CYS A 18 -1.72 1.22 7.09
C CYS A 18 -2.13 2.63 7.52
N ARG A 19 -3.03 2.74 8.51
CA ARG A 19 -3.42 4.04 9.06
C ARG A 19 -2.25 4.73 9.76
N GLU A 20 -1.54 4.00 10.61
CA GLU A 20 -0.38 4.52 11.35
C GLU A 20 0.72 4.96 10.39
N LEU A 21 0.98 4.20 9.32
CA LEU A 21 1.92 4.59 8.28
C LEU A 21 1.59 5.96 7.69
N VAL A 22 0.34 6.18 7.23
CA VAL A 22 -0.06 7.47 6.65
C VAL A 22 0.05 8.60 7.67
N GLN A 23 -0.38 8.36 8.92
CA GLN A 23 -0.28 9.35 10.00
C GLN A 23 1.17 9.70 10.32
N HIS A 24 2.06 8.71 10.41
CA HIS A 24 3.48 8.90 10.65
C HIS A 24 4.13 9.67 9.51
N THR A 25 3.86 9.30 8.26
CA THR A 25 4.37 10.02 7.09
C THR A 25 4.03 11.50 7.13
N VAL A 26 2.79 11.86 7.48
CA VAL A 26 2.37 13.26 7.63
C VAL A 26 3.06 13.92 8.82
N THR A 27 3.12 13.24 9.97
CA THR A 27 3.67 13.78 11.22
C THR A 27 5.15 14.09 11.09
N PHE A 28 5.94 13.15 10.55
CA PHE A 28 7.39 13.32 10.39
C PHE A 28 7.77 14.31 9.30
N THR A 29 6.86 14.61 8.37
CA THR A 29 7.12 15.57 7.28
C THR A 29 6.23 16.81 7.38
N ARG A 30 5.74 17.13 8.58
CA ARG A 30 4.78 18.24 8.79
C ARG A 30 5.34 19.62 8.41
N TYR A 31 6.64 19.80 8.55
CA TYR A 31 7.36 21.05 8.22
C TYR A 31 7.79 21.11 6.75
N GLU A 32 7.74 19.97 6.05
CA GLU A 32 8.09 19.86 4.63
C GLU A 32 6.91 20.34 3.77
N HIS A 33 6.94 21.62 3.41
CA HIS A 33 5.88 22.27 2.63
C HIS A 33 6.13 22.28 1.12
N GLY A 34 7.32 21.81 0.69
CA GLY A 34 7.70 21.68 -0.70
C GLY A 34 6.70 20.87 -1.53
N ARG A 35 6.57 21.23 -2.82
CA ARG A 35 5.66 20.53 -3.74
C ARG A 35 6.01 19.03 -3.84
N LYS A 36 7.31 18.70 -3.85
CA LYS A 36 7.80 17.30 -3.89
C LYS A 36 7.33 16.52 -2.66
N ALA A 37 7.56 17.02 -1.45
CA ALA A 37 7.10 16.38 -0.22
C ALA A 37 5.58 16.17 -0.18
N LYS A 38 4.80 17.15 -0.63
CA LYS A 38 3.33 17.02 -0.76
C LYS A 38 2.93 15.90 -1.72
N MET A 39 3.55 15.84 -2.90
CA MET A 39 3.29 14.79 -3.90
C MET A 39 3.72 13.42 -3.39
N TRP A 40 4.84 13.33 -2.70
CA TRP A 40 5.34 12.10 -2.10
C TRP A 40 4.40 11.55 -1.02
N ARG A 41 3.92 12.40 -0.10
CA ARG A 41 2.88 12.01 0.88
C ARG A 41 1.60 11.51 0.21
N ALA A 42 1.18 12.18 -0.87
CA ALA A 42 0.00 11.77 -1.65
C ALA A 42 0.22 10.41 -2.32
N ASP A 43 1.40 10.12 -2.86
CA ASP A 43 1.73 8.82 -3.44
C ASP A 43 1.71 7.70 -2.39
N ILE A 44 2.30 7.90 -1.21
CA ILE A 44 2.24 6.93 -0.11
C ILE A 44 0.80 6.64 0.29
N SER A 45 -0.02 7.69 0.44
CA SER A 45 -1.43 7.55 0.81
C SER A 45 -2.20 6.77 -0.25
N ARG A 46 -2.03 7.12 -1.53
CA ARG A 46 -2.65 6.41 -2.65
C ARG A 46 -2.25 4.95 -2.68
N ARG A 47 -0.96 4.63 -2.58
CA ARG A 47 -0.45 3.23 -2.59
C ARG A 47 -0.97 2.42 -1.42
N THR A 48 -1.09 3.04 -0.25
CA THR A 48 -1.69 2.43 0.93
C THR A 48 -3.16 2.09 0.67
N CYS A 49 -3.93 3.01 0.08
CA CYS A 49 -5.31 2.75 -0.32
C CYS A 49 -5.42 1.65 -1.39
N SER A 50 -4.58 1.67 -2.43
CA SER A 50 -4.54 0.63 -3.46
C SER A 50 -4.25 -0.75 -2.85
N LEU A 51 -3.28 -0.84 -1.93
CA LEU A 51 -2.98 -2.09 -1.21
C LEU A 51 -4.19 -2.60 -0.43
N LEU A 52 -4.83 -1.75 0.36
CA LEU A 52 -6.01 -2.13 1.15
C LEU A 52 -7.18 -2.58 0.26
N ARG A 53 -7.43 -1.87 -0.85
CA ARG A 53 -8.46 -2.24 -1.83
C ARG A 53 -8.17 -3.57 -2.48
N THR A 54 -6.93 -3.82 -2.86
CA THR A 54 -6.52 -5.12 -3.42
C THR A 54 -6.69 -6.24 -2.41
N VAL A 55 -6.36 -6.03 -1.12
CA VAL A 55 -6.62 -7.03 -0.07
C VAL A 55 -8.11 -7.34 0.06
N VAL A 56 -8.97 -6.32 0.04
CA VAL A 56 -10.42 -6.53 0.06
C VAL A 56 -10.88 -7.31 -1.17
N SER A 57 -10.41 -6.97 -2.37
CA SER A 57 -10.75 -7.72 -3.60
C SER A 57 -10.29 -9.17 -3.56
N VAL A 58 -9.14 -9.48 -2.95
CA VAL A 58 -8.71 -10.88 -2.72
C VAL A 58 -9.72 -11.60 -1.83
N LEU A 59 -10.11 -10.98 -0.71
CA LEU A 59 -11.04 -11.59 0.26
C LEU A 59 -12.46 -11.76 -0.30
N GLU A 60 -12.88 -10.88 -1.20
CA GLU A 60 -14.21 -10.92 -1.82
C GLU A 60 -14.26 -11.73 -3.12
N TYR A 61 -13.11 -12.25 -3.60
CA TYR A 61 -13.01 -12.90 -4.90
C TYR A 61 -14.02 -14.04 -5.07
N ASP A 62 -14.17 -14.91 -4.07
CA ASP A 62 -15.11 -16.04 -4.13
C ASP A 62 -16.58 -15.59 -4.28
N SER A 63 -16.91 -14.40 -3.78
CA SER A 63 -18.27 -13.86 -3.82
C SER A 63 -18.56 -13.02 -5.07
N LYS A 64 -17.56 -12.29 -5.59
CA LYS A 64 -17.73 -11.34 -6.70
C LYS A 64 -17.18 -11.84 -8.04
N GLY A 65 -16.22 -12.77 -8.01
CA GLY A 65 -15.52 -13.26 -9.20
C GLY A 65 -14.62 -12.23 -9.89
N GLU A 66 -14.41 -11.06 -9.28
CA GLU A 66 -13.62 -9.96 -9.86
C GLU A 66 -12.14 -10.11 -9.53
N HIS A 67 -11.30 -10.16 -10.57
CA HIS A 67 -9.86 -10.33 -10.38
C HIS A 67 -9.22 -9.04 -9.84
N VAL A 68 -8.17 -9.16 -9.02
CA VAL A 68 -7.53 -8.01 -8.35
C VAL A 68 -6.98 -6.92 -9.28
N TRP A 69 -6.72 -7.21 -10.57
CA TRP A 69 -6.27 -6.20 -11.55
C TRP A 69 -7.42 -5.30 -12.01
N GLN A 70 -8.67 -5.65 -11.70
CA GLN A 70 -9.85 -4.85 -12.00
C GLN A 70 -10.07 -3.73 -10.98
N VAL A 71 -9.34 -3.74 -9.85
CA VAL A 71 -9.37 -2.66 -8.85
C VAL A 71 -9.11 -1.31 -9.54
N SER A 72 -10.02 -0.36 -9.29
CA SER A 72 -10.06 0.94 -9.98
C SER A 72 -8.92 1.87 -9.55
N GLU A 73 -8.44 1.69 -8.33
CA GLU A 73 -7.38 2.45 -7.68
C GLU A 73 -5.98 2.05 -8.15
N LEU A 74 -5.86 0.98 -8.93
CA LEU A 74 -4.60 0.58 -9.55
C LEU A 74 -4.35 1.36 -10.82
N THR A 75 -3.16 1.93 -10.94
CA THR A 75 -2.69 2.55 -12.18
C THR A 75 -2.41 1.50 -13.25
N LYS A 76 -2.31 1.93 -14.52
CA LYS A 76 -1.97 1.02 -15.63
C LYS A 76 -0.64 0.28 -15.41
N SER A 77 0.37 0.96 -14.88
CA SER A 77 1.68 0.37 -14.59
C SER A 77 1.62 -0.64 -13.45
N GLU A 78 0.85 -0.37 -12.40
CA GLU A 78 0.63 -1.32 -11.31
C GLU A 78 -0.10 -2.58 -11.79
N LYS A 79 -1.15 -2.42 -12.61
CA LYS A 79 -1.86 -3.55 -13.22
C LYS A 79 -0.92 -4.42 -14.04
N GLN A 80 -0.11 -3.81 -14.90
CA GLN A 80 0.86 -4.52 -15.71
C GLN A 80 1.88 -5.26 -14.84
N ALA A 81 2.42 -4.60 -13.81
CA ALA A 81 3.41 -5.21 -12.93
C ALA A 81 2.83 -6.39 -12.13
N LEU A 82 1.58 -6.30 -11.69
CA LEU A 82 0.87 -7.41 -11.05
C LEU A 82 0.73 -8.59 -12.01
N ILE A 83 0.21 -8.36 -13.21
CA ILE A 83 0.04 -9.42 -14.22
C ILE A 83 1.38 -10.10 -14.53
N MET A 84 2.45 -9.32 -14.68
CA MET A 84 3.80 -9.87 -14.95
C MET A 84 4.41 -10.63 -13.77
N SER A 85 4.16 -10.18 -12.54
CA SER A 85 4.81 -10.73 -11.34
C SER A 85 4.06 -11.93 -10.76
N VAL A 86 2.73 -11.91 -10.78
CA VAL A 86 1.89 -12.91 -10.10
C VAL A 86 0.99 -13.69 -11.05
N GLY A 87 0.95 -13.35 -12.34
CA GLY A 87 0.07 -13.98 -13.31
C GLY A 87 -1.39 -13.85 -12.89
N GLY A 88 -2.08 -14.98 -12.77
CA GLY A 88 -3.48 -15.08 -12.32
C GLY A 88 -3.67 -15.30 -10.81
N SER A 89 -2.62 -15.13 -9.98
CA SER A 89 -2.74 -15.33 -8.53
C SER A 89 -3.16 -14.04 -7.83
N ASN A 90 -4.45 -13.94 -7.48
CA ASN A 90 -5.01 -12.86 -6.68
C ASN A 90 -4.27 -12.68 -5.33
N GLU A 91 -4.06 -13.77 -4.62
CA GLU A 91 -3.52 -13.79 -3.25
C GLU A 91 -2.10 -13.20 -3.14
N ARG A 92 -1.32 -13.26 -4.22
CA ARG A 92 0.05 -12.74 -4.27
C ARG A 92 0.12 -11.25 -4.63
N ALA A 93 -0.94 -10.68 -5.17
CA ALA A 93 -0.94 -9.28 -5.59
C ALA A 93 -0.71 -8.27 -4.44
N PRO A 94 -1.29 -8.44 -3.23
CA PRO A 94 -0.98 -7.58 -2.10
C PRO A 94 0.52 -7.51 -1.77
N LEU A 95 1.24 -8.63 -1.91
CA LEU A 95 2.68 -8.67 -1.63
C LEU A 95 3.46 -7.75 -2.58
N VAL A 96 3.15 -7.80 -3.88
CA VAL A 96 3.80 -6.92 -4.87
C VAL A 96 3.50 -5.45 -4.59
N LEU A 97 2.25 -5.10 -4.27
CA LEU A 97 1.89 -3.72 -3.92
C LEU A 97 2.55 -3.24 -2.63
N SER A 98 2.75 -4.14 -1.65
CA SER A 98 3.49 -3.81 -0.43
C SER A 98 4.96 -3.47 -0.70
N ILE A 99 5.58 -4.14 -1.69
CA ILE A 99 6.94 -3.82 -2.15
C ILE A 99 6.96 -2.43 -2.78
N PHE A 100 5.98 -2.10 -3.64
CA PHE A 100 5.89 -0.76 -4.23
C PHE A 100 5.66 0.33 -3.19
N LEU A 101 4.82 0.08 -2.20
CA LEU A 101 4.64 0.99 -1.07
C LEU A 101 5.95 1.20 -0.32
N ARG A 102 6.70 0.12 -0.06
CA ARG A 102 8.03 0.20 0.58
C ARG A 102 9.01 1.03 -0.25
N THR A 103 9.05 0.83 -1.56
CA THR A 103 9.90 1.64 -2.46
C THR A 103 9.51 3.12 -2.41
N SER A 104 8.22 3.45 -2.40
CA SER A 104 7.77 4.84 -2.23
C SER A 104 8.12 5.41 -0.87
N ILE A 105 8.10 4.62 0.21
CA ILE A 105 8.58 5.10 1.52
C ILE A 105 10.07 5.41 1.42
N ALA A 106 10.88 4.50 0.88
CA ALA A 106 12.33 4.66 0.77
C ALA A 106 12.75 5.86 -0.09
N SER A 107 11.92 6.29 -1.05
CA SER A 107 12.21 7.46 -1.88
C SER A 107 12.11 8.80 -1.13
N HIS A 108 11.87 8.80 0.19
CA HIS A 108 11.94 10.00 1.03
C HIS A 108 13.27 10.75 0.85
N VAL A 109 14.36 10.02 0.62
CA VAL A 109 15.72 10.57 0.41
C VAL A 109 15.83 11.50 -0.80
N GLU A 110 14.94 11.34 -1.78
CA GLU A 110 14.91 12.17 -3.01
C GLU A 110 13.82 13.26 -2.98
N ASN A 111 12.84 13.10 -2.08
CA ASN A 111 11.58 13.87 -2.11
C ASN A 111 11.42 14.87 -0.97
N LEU A 112 12.21 14.74 0.10
CA LEU A 112 12.23 15.63 1.25
C LEU A 112 13.50 16.49 1.23
N GLU A 113 13.42 17.70 1.78
CA GLU A 113 14.59 18.55 1.98
C GLU A 113 15.50 17.97 3.06
N GLU A 114 14.91 17.55 4.17
CA GLU A 114 15.55 16.74 5.20
C GLU A 114 15.04 15.29 5.14
N PRO A 115 15.86 14.32 4.70
CA PRO A 115 15.49 12.92 4.70
C PRO A 115 15.13 12.46 6.13
N LEU A 116 14.12 11.60 6.24
CA LEU A 116 13.81 10.93 7.49
C LEU A 116 15.03 10.14 7.96
N ASP A 117 15.52 10.40 9.18
CA ASP A 117 16.54 9.60 9.82
C ASP A 117 15.95 8.22 10.18
N VAL A 118 16.01 7.30 9.23
CA VAL A 118 15.81 5.88 9.50
C VAL A 118 17.13 5.38 10.07
N ASN A 119 17.32 5.55 11.38
CA ASN A 119 18.49 5.16 12.20
C ASN A 119 19.62 4.42 11.43
N LYS A 120 20.78 5.08 11.33
CA LYS A 120 22.05 4.39 11.06
C LYS A 120 22.34 3.32 12.11
#